data_AF-A0AAD4GAL7-F1
#
_entry.id   AF-A0AAD4GAL7-F1
#
_cell.length_a   1.000
_cell.length_b   1.000
_cell.length_c   1.000
_cell.angle_alpha   90.00
_cell.angle_beta   90.00
_cell.angle_gamma   90.00
#
_symmetry.space_group_name_H-M   'P 1'
#
loop_
_entity.id
_entity.type
_entity.pdbx_description
1 polymer ?
#
loop_
_entity_poly.entity_id
_entity_poly.type
_entity_poly.pdbx_seq_one_letter_code
_entity_poly.pdbx_strand_id
1 'polypeptide(L)'
;MSQILSDHSDDSFQLYDLRVEVVCPPNERILCGAKPGDYFTLQGEMLHLPPGQGFSIYSLGAVLPLLAAKQRVTHPHDWMTTDAEIACPDPHCKSRLKIVRTGLRMFRHAEVTVVPLPPPNDEEEIRMARE
;
A
#
# COMPACT_ATOMS: atom_id res chain seq x y z
N MET A 1 -29.81 -11.75 -0.03
CA MET A 1 -29.19 -10.70 -0.85
C MET A 1 -29.44 -9.37 -0.18
N SER A 2 -28.57 -8.99 0.75
CA SER A 2 -28.66 -7.71 1.47
C SER A 2 -27.98 -6.64 0.63
N GLN A 3 -28.76 -5.89 -0.15
CA GLN A 3 -28.28 -4.65 -0.75
C GLN A 3 -27.89 -3.70 0.39
N ILE A 4 -26.60 -3.36 0.45
CA ILE A 4 -26.11 -2.25 1.28
C ILE A 4 -26.62 -1.00 0.59
N LEU A 5 -27.61 -0.34 1.19
CA LEU A 5 -27.97 1.03 0.86
C LEU A 5 -26.75 1.89 1.23
N SER A 6 -26.00 2.35 0.24
CA SER A 6 -24.98 3.38 0.45
C SER A 6 -25.72 4.66 0.80
N ASP A 7 -25.58 5.09 2.06
CA ASP A 7 -26.09 6.37 2.50
C ASP A 7 -25.37 7.46 1.69
N HIS A 8 -26.09 8.27 0.91
CA HIS A 8 -25.49 9.28 0.03
C HIS A 8 -24.74 10.40 0.78
N SER A 9 -24.71 10.33 2.13
CA SER A 9 -23.89 11.17 3.01
C SER A 9 -22.64 10.50 3.57
N ASP A 10 -22.42 9.20 3.34
CA ASP A 10 -21.21 8.51 3.80
C ASP A 10 -20.08 8.66 2.77
N ASP A 11 -19.23 9.67 3.00
CA ASP A 11 -18.05 9.93 2.18
C ASP A 11 -16.81 9.14 2.66
N SER A 12 -17.02 8.11 3.49
CA SER A 12 -15.93 7.33 4.05
C SER A 12 -15.39 6.24 3.12
N PHE A 13 -14.10 5.97 3.24
CA PHE A 13 -13.45 4.83 2.59
C PHE A 13 -12.36 4.26 3.51
N GLN A 14 -11.88 3.07 3.18
CA GLN A 14 -10.87 2.39 3.99
C GLN A 14 -9.62 2.06 3.18
N LEU A 15 -8.47 2.22 3.82
CA LEU A 15 -7.18 1.76 3.34
C LEU A 15 -6.53 0.89 4.41
N TYR A 16 -5.73 -0.09 3.99
CA TYR A 16 -4.82 -0.78 4.90
C TYR A 16 -3.62 0.11 5.23
N ASP A 17 -3.26 0.15 6.52
CA ASP A 17 -1.91 0.51 6.91
C ASP A 17 -0.96 -0.63 6.50
N LEU A 18 0.23 -0.29 6.03
CA LEU A 18 1.23 -1.27 5.60
C LEU A 18 2.40 -1.32 6.56
N ARG A 19 2.98 -2.50 6.71
CA ARG A 19 4.32 -2.70 7.25
C ARG A 19 5.18 -3.32 6.15
N VAL A 20 6.30 -2.68 5.85
CA VAL A 20 7.26 -3.20 4.87
C VAL A 20 8.49 -3.69 5.62
N GLU A 21 8.73 -4.99 5.55
CA GLU A 21 9.78 -5.68 6.30
C GLU A 21 10.93 -6.06 5.38
N VAL A 22 12.15 -5.88 5.85
CA VAL A 22 13.33 -6.41 5.16
C VAL A 22 13.43 -7.92 5.39
N VAL A 23 13.55 -8.67 4.29
CA VAL A 23 13.84 -10.10 4.29
C VAL A 23 15.29 -10.29 3.83
N CYS A 24 16.13 -10.79 4.73
CA CYS A 24 17.51 -11.14 4.44
C CYS A 24 17.64 -12.67 4.42
N PRO A 25 18.00 -13.29 3.28
CA PRO A 25 18.29 -14.72 3.26
C PRO A 25 19.47 -15.06 4.18
N PRO A 26 19.43 -16.21 4.87
CA PRO A 26 20.54 -16.65 5.72
C PRO A 26 21.80 -16.88 4.88
N ASN A 27 22.95 -16.57 5.46
CA ASN A 27 24.28 -16.77 4.85
C ASN A 27 24.54 -15.97 3.55
N GLU A 28 23.70 -14.98 3.22
CA GLU A 28 23.90 -14.09 2.08
C GLU A 28 24.47 -12.73 2.51
N ARG A 29 25.34 -12.16 1.65
CA ARG A 29 25.83 -10.79 1.87
C ARG A 29 24.80 -9.78 1.38
N ILE A 30 24.38 -8.88 2.27
CA ILE A 30 23.47 -7.78 1.92
C ILE A 30 24.29 -6.52 1.59
N LEU A 31 24.04 -5.95 0.40
CA LEU A 31 24.81 -4.82 -0.15
C LEU A 31 24.12 -3.47 0.02
N CYS A 32 22.79 -3.46 0.14
CA CYS A 32 22.00 -2.23 0.27
C CYS A 32 21.98 -1.64 1.69
N GLY A 33 22.74 -2.22 2.64
CA GLY A 33 22.79 -1.79 4.04
C GLY A 33 21.61 -2.25 4.91
N ALA A 34 20.65 -2.96 4.33
CA ALA A 34 19.50 -3.50 5.05
C ALA A 34 19.92 -4.61 6.02
N LYS A 35 19.25 -4.68 7.18
CA LYS A 35 19.51 -5.65 8.24
C LYS A 35 18.26 -6.48 8.55
N PRO A 36 18.41 -7.72 9.03
CA PRO A 36 17.29 -8.49 9.54
C PRO A 36 16.55 -7.70 10.63
N GLY A 37 15.23 -7.59 10.50
CA GLY A 37 14.39 -6.84 11.43
C GLY A 37 14.17 -5.37 11.08
N ASP A 38 14.88 -4.81 10.10
CA ASP A 38 14.58 -3.47 9.60
C ASP A 38 13.18 -3.42 8.97
N TYR A 39 12.45 -2.35 9.23
CA TYR A 39 11.13 -2.13 8.63
C TYR A 39 10.75 -0.65 8.56
N PHE A 40 9.75 -0.33 7.76
CA PHE A 40 8.99 0.92 7.92
C PHE A 40 7.49 0.61 7.94
N THR A 41 6.70 1.52 8.50
CA THR A 41 5.24 1.45 8.42
C THR A 41 4.71 2.60 7.57
N LEU A 42 3.72 2.32 6.74
CA LEU A 42 2.92 3.32 6.05
C LEU A 42 1.56 3.39 6.76
N GLN A 43 1.37 4.46 7.53
CA GLN A 43 0.17 4.72 8.33
C GLN A 43 -0.66 5.76 7.59
N GLY A 44 -1.72 5.31 6.91
CA GLY A 44 -2.36 6.12 5.89
C GLY A 44 -1.38 6.50 4.79
N GLU A 45 -1.10 7.79 4.64
CA GLU A 45 -0.12 8.30 3.67
C GLU A 45 1.26 8.60 4.28
N MET A 46 1.41 8.39 5.59
CA MET A 46 2.62 8.78 6.33
C MET A 46 3.57 7.60 6.52
N LEU A 47 4.81 7.75 6.06
CA LEU A 47 5.87 6.78 6.25
C LEU A 47 6.58 7.03 7.59
N HIS A 48 6.69 6.00 8.42
CA HIS A 48 7.39 6.03 9.70
C HIS A 48 8.49 4.99 9.78
N LEU A 49 9.65 5.40 10.30
CA LEU A 49 10.78 4.53 10.62
C LEU A 49 10.91 4.38 12.14
N PRO A 50 11.39 3.23 12.63
CA PRO A 50 11.83 3.11 14.02
C PRO A 50 12.93 4.12 14.37
N PRO A 51 12.99 4.60 15.62
CA PRO A 51 14.04 5.52 16.06
C PRO A 51 15.44 4.98 15.74
N GLY A 52 16.26 5.82 15.08
CA GLY A 52 17.64 5.48 14.72
C GLY A 52 17.81 4.51 13.55
N GLN A 53 16.72 4.05 12.92
CA GLN A 53 16.80 3.19 11.75
C GLN A 53 16.92 4.01 10.47
N GLY A 54 17.96 3.74 9.68
CA GLY A 54 18.03 4.18 8.29
C GLY A 54 17.31 3.21 7.37
N PHE A 55 16.90 3.68 6.20
CA PHE A 55 16.40 2.81 5.14
C PHE A 55 17.01 3.23 3.81
N SER A 56 17.43 2.27 2.99
CA SER A 56 18.03 2.59 1.70
C SER A 56 17.00 3.28 0.81
N ILE A 57 17.34 4.49 0.34
CA ILE A 57 16.48 5.25 -0.59
C ILE A 57 16.26 4.49 -1.90
N TYR A 58 17.22 3.68 -2.33
CA TYR A 58 17.10 2.84 -3.52
C TYR A 58 16.12 1.69 -3.28
N SER A 59 16.21 1.02 -2.13
CA SER A 59 15.25 -0.01 -1.73
C SER A 59 13.84 0.58 -1.58
N LEU A 60 13.73 1.79 -1.01
CA LEU A 60 12.45 2.51 -0.95
C LEU A 60 11.92 2.80 -2.36
N GLY A 61 12.76 3.28 -3.29
CA GLY A 61 12.38 3.53 -4.67
C GLY A 61 11.85 2.30 -5.41
N ALA A 62 12.34 1.10 -5.08
CA ALA A 62 11.84 -0.15 -5.67
C ALA A 62 10.43 -0.53 -5.18
N VAL A 63 10.10 -0.25 -3.92
CA VAL A 63 8.81 -0.65 -3.32
C VAL A 63 7.74 0.44 -3.41
N LEU A 64 8.13 1.72 -3.44
CA LEU A 64 7.23 2.87 -3.40
C LEU A 64 6.12 2.84 -4.46
N PRO A 65 6.36 2.45 -5.73
CA PRO A 65 5.31 2.41 -6.75
C PRO A 65 4.16 1.44 -6.44
N LEU A 66 4.38 0.46 -5.56
CA LEU A 66 3.41 -0.59 -5.27
C LEU A 66 2.55 -0.30 -4.04
N LEU A 67 2.96 0.65 -3.18
CA LEU A 67 2.34 0.85 -1.88
C LEU A 67 0.87 1.28 -1.98
N ALA A 68 0.55 2.26 -2.83
CA ALA A 68 -0.82 2.74 -2.99
C ALA A 68 -1.80 1.64 -3.47
N ALA A 69 -1.36 0.76 -4.36
CA ALA A 69 -2.14 -0.40 -4.78
C ALA A 69 -2.30 -1.40 -3.63
N LYS A 70 -1.22 -1.67 -2.89
CA LYS A 70 -1.23 -2.59 -1.75
C LYS A 70 -2.08 -2.13 -0.57
N GLN A 71 -2.34 -0.83 -0.42
CA GLN A 71 -3.28 -0.32 0.59
C GLN A 71 -4.75 -0.60 0.26
N ARG A 72 -5.09 -0.82 -1.01
CA ARG A 72 -6.46 -1.03 -1.45
C ARG A 72 -6.80 -2.52 -1.49
N VAL A 73 -8.09 -2.84 -1.41
CA VAL A 73 -8.56 -4.17 -1.81
C VAL A 73 -8.35 -4.31 -3.31
N THR A 74 -7.67 -5.39 -3.70
CA THR A 74 -7.32 -5.72 -5.08
C THR A 74 -8.10 -6.97 -5.50
N HIS A 75 -8.24 -7.21 -6.81
CA HIS A 75 -8.98 -8.36 -7.31
C HIS A 75 -8.33 -9.68 -6.86
N PRO A 76 -9.07 -10.70 -6.39
CA PRO A 76 -8.49 -11.93 -5.82
C PRO A 76 -7.58 -12.71 -6.79
N HIS A 77 -7.76 -12.55 -8.10
CA HIS A 77 -6.94 -13.20 -9.13
C HIS A 77 -5.83 -12.31 -9.71
N ASP A 78 -5.65 -11.11 -9.19
CA ASP A 78 -4.53 -10.24 -9.57
C ASP A 78 -3.28 -10.63 -8.77
N TRP A 79 -2.12 -10.73 -9.42
CA TRP A 79 -0.84 -10.96 -8.77
C TRP A 79 -0.56 -9.89 -7.70
N MET A 80 -1.08 -8.67 -7.87
CA MET A 80 -1.00 -7.62 -6.87
C MET A 80 -1.67 -7.99 -5.54
N THR A 81 -2.58 -8.96 -5.53
CA THR A 81 -3.21 -9.46 -4.30
C THR A 81 -2.31 -10.45 -3.57
N THR A 82 -1.63 -11.35 -4.29
CA THR A 82 -0.87 -12.46 -3.71
C THR A 82 0.59 -12.14 -3.46
N ASP A 83 1.25 -11.45 -4.39
CA ASP A 83 2.71 -11.33 -4.41
C ASP A 83 3.15 -10.19 -3.51
N ALA A 84 3.70 -10.51 -2.34
CA ALA A 84 4.05 -9.52 -1.31
C ALA A 84 5.52 -9.13 -1.28
N GLU A 85 6.40 -9.82 -2.02
CA GLU A 85 7.85 -9.64 -1.93
C GLU A 85 8.44 -8.93 -3.14
N ILE A 86 9.17 -7.84 -2.87
CA ILE A 86 9.82 -7.01 -3.87
C ILE A 86 11.34 -7.21 -3.74
N ALA A 87 12.02 -7.46 -4.85
CA ALA A 87 13.47 -7.62 -4.85
C ALA A 87 14.20 -6.30 -4.58
N CYS A 88 15.40 -6.38 -4.01
CA CYS A 88 16.33 -5.26 -4.01
C CYS A 88 16.57 -4.78 -5.46
N PRO A 89 16.67 -3.47 -5.71
CA PRO A 89 16.96 -2.97 -7.06
C PRO A 89 18.38 -3.33 -7.54
N ASP A 90 19.31 -3.63 -6.63
CA ASP A 90 20.60 -4.21 -7.00
C ASP A 90 20.43 -5.73 -7.24
N PRO A 91 20.62 -6.24 -8.46
CA PRO A 91 20.43 -7.65 -8.79
C PRO A 91 21.38 -8.60 -8.04
N HIS A 92 22.48 -8.09 -7.48
CA HIS A 92 23.43 -8.88 -6.69
C HIS A 92 23.12 -8.86 -5.19
N CYS A 93 22.21 -7.99 -4.74
CA CYS A 93 21.78 -7.95 -3.35
C CYS A 93 20.56 -8.86 -3.16
N LYS A 94 20.71 -9.93 -2.37
CA LYS A 94 19.66 -10.94 -2.19
C LYS A 94 18.53 -10.55 -1.22
N SER A 95 18.58 -9.36 -0.64
CA SER A 95 17.50 -8.86 0.21
C SER A 95 16.21 -8.67 -0.56
N ARG A 96 15.08 -8.85 0.11
CA ARG A 96 13.75 -8.53 -0.39
C ARG A 96 13.01 -7.63 0.60
N LEU A 97 11.92 -7.04 0.15
CA LEU A 97 11.00 -6.24 0.94
C LEU A 97 9.64 -6.92 0.92
N LYS A 98 9.12 -7.30 2.08
CA LYS A 98 7.81 -7.93 2.20
C LYS A 98 6.79 -6.91 2.67
N ILE A 99 5.75 -6.70 1.86
CA ILE A 99 4.63 -5.82 2.21
C ILE A 99 3.58 -6.63 2.97
N VAL A 100 3.23 -6.17 4.16
CA VAL A 100 2.21 -6.76 5.02
C VAL A 100 1.09 -5.74 5.22
N ARG A 101 -0.13 -6.11 4.83
CA ARG A 101 -1.34 -5.36 5.23
C ARG A 101 -1.57 -5.60 6.72
N THR A 102 -1.81 -4.51 7.45
CA THR A 102 -1.99 -4.56 8.91
C THR A 102 -3.42 -4.17 9.28
N GLY A 103 -3.62 -3.04 9.96
CA GLY A 103 -4.94 -2.53 10.32
C GLY A 103 -5.64 -1.85 9.15
N LEU A 104 -6.96 -1.78 9.23
CA LEU A 104 -7.78 -0.90 8.38
C LEU A 104 -7.88 0.47 9.03
N ARG A 105 -7.71 1.51 8.22
CA ARG A 105 -7.88 2.91 8.59
C ARG A 105 -9.02 3.49 7.78
N MET A 106 -9.93 4.16 8.47
CA MET A 106 -11.02 4.90 7.85
C MET A 106 -10.55 6.31 7.50
N PHE A 107 -10.95 6.77 6.32
CA PHE A 107 -10.77 8.11 5.81
C PHE A 107 -12.12 8.68 5.40
N ARG A 108 -12.20 10.00 5.28
CA ARG A 108 -13.30 10.71 4.65
C ARG A 108 -12.80 11.45 3.42
N HIS A 109 -13.56 11.40 2.33
CA HIS A 109 -13.21 12.06 1.07
C HIS A 109 -12.92 13.55 1.28
N ALA A 110 -13.79 14.26 2.01
CA ALA A 110 -13.64 15.69 2.26
C ALA A 110 -12.40 16.05 3.11
N GLU A 111 -11.82 15.09 3.84
CA GLU A 111 -10.61 15.30 4.64
C GLU A 111 -9.31 15.16 3.82
N VAL A 112 -9.37 14.45 2.69
CA VAL A 112 -8.18 14.08 1.90
C VAL A 112 -8.14 14.73 0.52
N THR A 113 -9.20 15.40 0.10
CA THR A 113 -9.24 16.15 -1.15
C THR A 113 -10.25 17.30 -1.10
N VAL A 114 -9.96 18.35 -1.85
CA VAL A 114 -10.87 19.50 -2.05
C VAL A 114 -11.80 19.30 -3.25
N VAL A 115 -11.55 18.29 -4.08
CA VAL A 115 -12.42 17.97 -5.23
C VAL A 115 -13.68 17.31 -4.69
N PRO A 116 -14.89 17.80 -4.98
CA PRO A 116 -16.12 17.22 -4.45
C PRO A 116 -16.42 15.84 -5.07
N LEU A 117 -17.20 15.02 -4.37
CA LEU A 117 -17.80 13.83 -4.96
C LEU A 117 -18.77 14.23 -6.08
N PRO A 118 -18.86 13.44 -7.16
CA PRO A 118 -19.87 13.67 -8.20
C PRO A 118 -21.28 13.55 -7.60
N PRO A 119 -22.27 14.28 -8.15
CA PRO A 119 -23.64 14.19 -7.67
C PRO A 119 -24.21 12.78 -7.88
N PRO A 120 -25.16 12.31 -7.05
CA PRO A 120 -25.69 10.94 -7.09
C PRO A 120 -26.23 10.47 -8.45
N ASN A 121 -26.61 11.38 -9.35
CA ASN A 121 -27.22 11.05 -10.64
C ASN A 121 -26.21 10.78 -11.77
N ASP A 122 -24.91 11.00 -11.55
CA ASP A 122 -23.86 10.76 -12.56
C ASP A 122 -23.20 9.37 -12.39
N GLU A 123 -23.68 8.53 -11.46
CA GLU A 123 -23.21 7.14 -11.32
C GLU A 123 -23.43 6.31 -12.59
N GLU A 124 -24.40 6.67 -13.42
CA GLU A 124 -24.69 6.02 -14.70
C GLU A 124 -23.64 6.35 -15.78
N GLU A 125 -23.10 7.58 -15.79
CA GLU A 125 -21.99 7.97 -16.67
C GLU A 125 -20.67 7.30 -16.25
N ILE A 126 -20.41 7.18 -14.95
CA ILE A 126 -19.22 6.45 -14.43
C ILE A 126 -19.30 4.95 -14.75
N ARG A 127 -20.52 4.37 -14.78
CA ARG A 127 -20.74 2.97 -15.18
C ARG A 127 -20.49 2.77 -16.69
N MET A 128 -20.92 3.71 -17.54
CA MET A 128 -20.69 3.64 -19.00
C MET A 128 -19.23 3.92 -19.41
N ALA A 129 -18.49 4.73 -18.66
CA ALA A 129 -17.07 5.01 -18.94
C ALA A 129 -16.10 3.86 -18.58
N ARG A 130 -16.64 2.74 -18.05
CA ARG A 130 -15.89 1.54 -17.64
C ARG A 130 -16.05 0.35 -18.58
N GLU A 131 -16.77 0.52 -19.69
CA GLU A 131 -16.87 -0.43 -20.82
C GLU A 131 -15.98 0.04 -21.99
#